data_AF-A0A356BD30-F1
#
_entry.id   AF-A0A356BD30-F1
#
_cell.length_a   1.000
_cell.length_b   1.000
_cell.length_c   1.000
_cell.angle_alpha   90.00
_cell.angle_beta   90.00
_cell.angle_gamma   90.00
#
_symmetry.space_group_name_H-M   'P 1'
#
loop_
_entity.id
_entity.type
_entity.pdbx_description
1 polymer ?
#
loop_
_entity_poly.entity_id
_entity_poly.type
_entity_poly.pdbx_seq_one_letter_code
_entity_poly.pdbx_strand_id
1 'polypeptide(L)'
;MLLKIPQLLTKDQVASCKQVLLDADWADGNVTAGYQSAQAKHNLQLPENSPAARQLGDLVLQALAQNKLFMSAALPLKIFPPLFNCYQGGQSFGVHVDNAIRQVPGTPVKVRTDLSMTLFFSEPEEYEGGELVIEDTYGAHSVKLAAGDMVLYPSTSLHKVTPVTRGRRLASFFWLQSMVASDEKRSLLFDMDMAIQSLRQQLADSREIVQLTGVYHNLLRQWAQT
;
A
#
# COMPACT_ATOMS: atom_id res chain seq x y z
N MET A 1 -10.32 5.96 3.60
CA MET A 1 -10.46 4.60 4.16
C MET A 1 -9.09 4.02 4.51
N LEU A 2 -8.88 3.51 5.73
CA LEU A 2 -7.72 2.71 6.12
C LEU A 2 -8.14 1.23 6.14
N LEU A 3 -7.48 0.39 5.34
CA LEU A 3 -7.88 -1.00 5.12
C LEU A 3 -6.68 -1.95 5.22
N LYS A 4 -6.88 -3.06 5.93
CA LYS A 4 -5.97 -4.20 5.96
C LYS A 4 -6.31 -5.17 4.81
N ILE A 5 -5.29 -5.56 4.04
CA ILE A 5 -5.37 -6.64 3.05
C ILE A 5 -4.54 -7.82 3.58
N PRO A 6 -5.19 -8.81 4.22
CA PRO A 6 -4.47 -9.94 4.80
C PRO A 6 -3.95 -10.87 3.70
N GLN A 7 -2.81 -11.50 3.96
CA GLN A 7 -2.25 -12.59 3.14
C GLN A 7 -2.17 -12.23 1.65
N LEU A 8 -1.78 -10.98 1.33
CA LEU A 8 -1.51 -10.57 -0.05
C LEU A 8 -0.42 -11.46 -0.64
N LEU A 9 0.60 -11.76 0.16
CA LEU A 9 1.59 -12.79 -0.12
C LEU A 9 1.43 -13.96 0.86
N THR A 10 1.57 -15.17 0.33
CA THR A 10 1.68 -16.38 1.15
C THR A 10 2.98 -16.37 1.96
N LYS A 11 3.05 -17.17 3.04
CA LYS A 11 4.26 -17.26 3.87
C LYS A 11 5.49 -17.75 3.09
N ASP A 12 5.32 -18.63 2.12
CA ASP A 12 6.42 -19.10 1.26
C ASP A 12 6.93 -17.99 0.32
N GLN A 13 6.02 -17.19 -0.25
CA GLN A 13 6.39 -16.02 -1.03
C GLN A 13 7.10 -14.98 -0.17
N VAL A 14 6.61 -14.74 1.06
CA VAL A 14 7.25 -13.84 2.02
C VAL A 14 8.67 -14.32 2.35
N ALA A 15 8.84 -15.59 2.67
CA ALA A 15 10.16 -16.16 2.97
C ALA A 15 11.14 -15.99 1.80
N SER A 16 10.68 -16.26 0.58
CA SER A 16 11.48 -16.08 -0.64
C SER A 16 11.86 -14.62 -0.87
N CYS A 17 10.89 -13.69 -0.72
CA CYS A 17 11.15 -12.25 -0.84
C CYS A 17 12.13 -11.77 0.23
N LYS A 18 11.97 -12.27 1.46
CA LYS A 18 12.82 -11.91 2.59
C LYS A 18 14.26 -12.33 2.35
N GLN A 19 14.51 -13.52 1.78
CA GLN A 19 15.87 -13.94 1.43
C GLN A 19 16.52 -12.93 0.46
N VAL A 20 15.82 -12.56 -0.62
CA VAL A 20 16.31 -11.55 -1.57
C VAL A 20 16.58 -10.21 -0.88
N LEU A 21 15.68 -9.76 0.00
CA LEU A 21 15.84 -8.51 0.75
C LEU A 21 17.02 -8.53 1.74
N LEU A 22 17.31 -9.68 2.34
CA LEU A 22 18.42 -9.84 3.27
C LEU A 22 19.78 -9.85 2.56
N ASP A 23 19.84 -10.36 1.34
CA ASP A 23 21.06 -10.46 0.53
C ASP A 23 21.31 -9.22 -0.35
N ALA A 24 20.37 -8.28 -0.40
CA ALA A 24 20.45 -7.12 -1.29
C ALA A 24 21.34 -5.98 -0.74
N ASP A 25 21.91 -5.20 -1.66
CA ASP A 25 22.69 -4.00 -1.35
C ASP A 25 21.77 -2.82 -1.02
N TRP A 26 21.69 -2.48 0.27
CA TRP A 26 20.92 -1.36 0.78
C TRP A 26 21.68 -0.03 0.67
N ALA A 27 20.98 1.04 0.28
CA ALA A 27 21.49 2.41 0.24
C ALA A 27 20.75 3.31 1.25
N ASP A 28 21.27 4.51 1.49
CA ASP A 28 20.57 5.53 2.30
C ASP A 28 19.24 5.93 1.64
N GLY A 29 18.14 5.81 2.38
CA GLY A 29 16.79 6.07 1.86
C GLY A 29 16.44 7.55 1.67
N ASN A 30 17.32 8.49 2.03
CA ASN A 30 17.13 9.91 1.76
C ASN A 30 17.06 10.22 0.25
N VAL A 31 17.65 9.38 -0.60
CA VAL A 31 17.71 9.58 -2.05
C VAL A 31 16.32 9.56 -2.73
N THR A 32 15.33 8.88 -2.14
CA THR A 32 13.99 8.72 -2.74
C THR A 32 12.91 9.62 -2.13
N ALA A 33 13.27 10.40 -1.10
CA ALA A 33 12.30 11.21 -0.38
C ALA A 33 12.01 12.54 -1.10
N GLY A 34 10.76 13.00 -1.02
CA GLY A 34 10.42 14.38 -1.38
C GLY A 34 11.14 15.39 -0.47
N TYR A 35 11.26 16.65 -0.89
CA TYR A 35 12.03 17.67 -0.18
C TYR A 35 11.71 17.77 1.33
N GLN A 36 10.43 17.79 1.69
CA GLN A 36 10.00 17.83 3.10
C GLN A 36 10.26 16.51 3.85
N SER A 37 9.98 15.38 3.19
CA SER A 37 10.17 14.05 3.73
C SER A 37 11.63 13.69 4.00
N ALA A 38 12.56 14.17 3.17
CA ALA A 38 13.99 13.88 3.29
C ALA A 38 14.60 14.41 4.60
N GLN A 39 14.02 15.45 5.20
CA GLN A 39 14.53 16.04 6.44
C GLN A 39 14.22 15.21 7.68
N ALA A 40 13.25 14.29 7.60
CA ALA A 40 12.76 13.51 8.73
C ALA A 40 13.00 12.00 8.57
N LYS A 41 13.67 11.58 7.50
CA LYS A 41 13.81 10.18 7.10
C LYS A 41 15.21 9.66 7.42
N HIS A 42 15.24 8.61 8.23
CA HIS A 42 16.48 7.89 8.55
C HIS A 42 16.19 6.41 8.40
N ASN A 43 16.42 5.87 7.21
CA ASN A 43 16.22 4.46 6.90
C ASN A 43 17.13 4.00 5.75
N LEU A 44 17.04 2.72 5.44
CA LEU A 44 17.68 2.13 4.27
C LEU A 44 16.64 1.82 3.19
N GLN A 45 17.07 1.85 1.93
CA GLN A 45 16.25 1.44 0.79
C GLN A 45 17.04 0.68 -0.27
N LEU A 46 16.35 -0.20 -0.98
CA LEU A 46 16.89 -0.75 -2.21
C LEU A 46 16.96 0.35 -3.27
N PRO A 47 18.06 0.45 -4.03
CA PRO A 47 18.12 1.29 -5.21
C PRO A 47 16.98 0.93 -6.16
N GLU A 48 16.25 1.94 -6.64
CA GLU A 48 15.02 1.77 -7.44
C GLU A 48 15.25 0.93 -8.71
N ASN A 49 16.45 1.03 -9.28
CA ASN A 49 16.84 0.32 -10.50
C ASN A 49 17.55 -1.02 -10.23
N SER A 50 17.69 -1.46 -8.96
CA SER A 50 18.35 -2.73 -8.65
C SER A 50 17.56 -3.93 -9.20
N PRO A 51 18.23 -5.04 -9.58
CA PRO A 51 17.56 -6.26 -9.99
C PRO A 51 16.58 -6.78 -8.94
N ALA A 52 16.97 -6.71 -7.66
CA ALA A 52 16.13 -7.11 -6.52
C ALA A 52 14.84 -6.28 -6.44
N ALA A 53 14.91 -4.95 -6.55
CA ALA A 53 13.72 -4.10 -6.50
C ALA A 53 12.75 -4.40 -7.65
N ARG A 54 13.25 -4.64 -8.87
CA ARG A 54 12.41 -5.01 -10.02
C ARG A 54 11.74 -6.36 -9.83
N GLN A 55 12.52 -7.39 -9.49
CA GLN A 55 12.02 -8.74 -9.26
C GLN A 55 10.91 -8.77 -8.20
N LEU A 56 11.16 -8.15 -7.05
CA LEU A 56 10.20 -8.12 -5.95
C LEU A 56 8.99 -7.24 -6.30
N GLY A 57 9.21 -6.13 -7.01
CA GLY A 57 8.14 -5.24 -7.47
C GLY A 57 7.17 -5.94 -8.41
N ASP A 58 7.67 -6.69 -9.39
CA ASP A 58 6.85 -7.45 -10.34
C ASP A 58 5.99 -8.50 -9.60
N LEU A 59 6.55 -9.19 -8.61
CA LEU A 59 5.82 -10.14 -7.77
C LEU A 59 4.70 -9.47 -6.98
N VAL A 60 4.97 -8.31 -6.36
CA VAL A 60 3.95 -7.55 -5.61
C VAL A 60 2.83 -7.10 -6.54
N LEU A 61 3.16 -6.56 -7.72
CA LEU A 61 2.17 -6.11 -8.72
C LEU A 61 1.30 -7.27 -9.22
N GLN A 62 1.89 -8.45 -9.45
CA GLN A 62 1.15 -9.65 -9.83
C GLN A 62 0.17 -10.10 -8.74
N ALA A 63 0.61 -10.10 -7.46
CA ALA A 63 -0.25 -10.45 -6.34
C ALA A 63 -1.43 -9.48 -6.17
N LEU A 64 -1.18 -8.18 -6.32
CA LEU A 64 -2.22 -7.14 -6.27
C LEU A 64 -3.28 -7.33 -7.36
N ALA A 65 -2.86 -7.61 -8.60
CA ALA A 65 -3.77 -7.78 -9.73
C ALA A 65 -4.74 -8.96 -9.55
N GLN A 66 -4.39 -9.94 -8.72
CA GLN A 66 -5.23 -11.12 -8.44
C GLN A 66 -6.07 -10.97 -7.16
N ASN A 67 -5.82 -9.95 -6.34
CA ASN A 67 -6.49 -9.77 -5.06
C ASN A 67 -7.80 -8.98 -5.21
N LYS A 68 -8.95 -9.68 -5.10
CA LYS A 68 -10.28 -9.07 -5.27
C LYS A 68 -10.58 -7.95 -4.28
N LEU A 69 -10.14 -8.09 -3.02
CA LEU A 69 -10.34 -7.07 -1.98
C LEU A 69 -9.59 -5.78 -2.35
N PHE A 70 -8.34 -5.90 -2.80
CA PHE A 70 -7.56 -4.78 -3.32
C PHE A 70 -8.22 -4.12 -4.52
N MET A 71 -8.64 -4.91 -5.52
CA MET A 71 -9.25 -4.38 -6.74
C MET A 71 -10.52 -3.58 -6.44
N SER A 72 -11.35 -4.07 -5.50
CA SER A 72 -12.57 -3.39 -5.07
C SER A 72 -12.29 -2.12 -4.25
N ALA A 73 -11.38 -2.20 -3.27
CA ALA A 73 -11.07 -1.09 -2.37
C ALA A 73 -10.31 0.04 -3.06
N ALA A 74 -9.39 -0.30 -3.97
CA ALA A 74 -8.40 0.63 -4.49
C ALA A 74 -8.73 1.14 -5.90
N LEU A 75 -9.51 0.39 -6.69
CA LEU A 75 -9.90 0.72 -8.07
C LEU A 75 -8.71 1.23 -8.91
N PRO A 76 -7.65 0.43 -9.08
CA PRO A 76 -6.35 0.93 -9.54
C PRO A 76 -6.37 1.41 -10.99
N LEU A 77 -5.76 2.59 -11.25
CA LEU A 77 -5.47 3.10 -12.59
C LEU A 77 -3.97 3.06 -12.91
N LYS A 78 -3.12 3.59 -12.01
CA LYS A 78 -1.65 3.56 -12.14
C LYS A 78 -1.01 3.28 -10.80
N ILE A 79 -0.12 2.30 -10.74
CA ILE A 79 0.68 2.01 -9.54
C ILE A 79 2.07 2.60 -9.73
N PHE A 80 2.52 3.39 -8.77
CA PHE A 80 3.93 3.78 -8.67
C PHE A 80 4.74 2.53 -8.32
N PRO A 81 5.87 2.24 -9.00
CA PRO A 81 6.62 1.01 -8.77
C PRO A 81 6.91 0.73 -7.28
N PRO A 82 6.70 -0.50 -6.79
CA PRO A 82 7.01 -0.87 -5.42
C PRO A 82 8.44 -0.50 -5.02
N LEU A 83 8.57 0.30 -3.96
CA LEU A 83 9.86 0.59 -3.33
C LEU A 83 10.02 -0.30 -2.10
N PHE A 84 11.26 -0.53 -1.66
CA PHE A 84 11.57 -1.39 -0.52
C PHE A 84 12.40 -0.62 0.49
N ASN A 85 12.03 -0.72 1.77
CA ASN A 85 12.73 -0.07 2.87
C ASN A 85 13.08 -1.05 4.00
N CYS A 86 14.11 -0.68 4.75
CA CYS A 86 14.55 -1.34 5.96
C CYS A 86 14.74 -0.30 7.06
N TYR A 87 14.19 -0.57 8.25
CA TYR A 87 14.41 0.21 9.47
C TYR A 87 15.05 -0.69 10.53
N GLN A 88 16.17 -0.27 11.10
CA GLN A 88 16.89 -0.94 12.18
C GLN A 88 17.77 0.04 12.97
N GLY A 89 18.18 -0.30 14.20
CA GLY A 89 19.18 0.47 14.94
C GLY A 89 18.76 1.91 15.27
N GLY A 90 17.49 2.15 15.59
CA GLY A 90 16.94 3.47 15.91
C GLY A 90 16.42 4.26 14.70
N GLN A 91 16.58 3.71 13.48
CA GLN A 91 16.03 4.29 12.26
C GLN A 91 14.51 4.48 12.35
N SER A 92 14.04 5.58 11.77
CA SER A 92 12.66 6.04 11.83
C SER A 92 12.32 6.94 10.63
N PHE A 93 11.04 7.30 10.51
CA PHE A 93 10.60 8.31 9.58
C PHE A 93 9.60 9.21 10.28
N GLY A 94 9.97 10.47 10.51
CA GLY A 94 9.13 11.44 11.22
C GLY A 94 7.81 11.75 10.50
N VAL A 95 6.99 12.57 11.16
CA VAL A 95 5.66 12.95 10.67
C VAL A 95 5.77 13.68 9.34
N HIS A 96 5.07 13.18 8.33
CA HIS A 96 5.00 13.79 7.01
C HIS A 96 3.67 13.45 6.32
N VAL A 97 3.43 14.14 5.21
CA VAL A 97 2.41 13.80 4.22
C VAL A 97 3.10 13.47 2.91
N ASP A 98 2.53 12.59 2.11
CA ASP A 98 3.08 12.23 0.81
C ASP A 98 2.87 13.35 -0.22
N ASN A 99 3.81 13.47 -1.17
CA ASN A 99 3.65 14.37 -2.31
C ASN A 99 2.48 13.93 -3.18
N ALA A 100 1.52 14.84 -3.41
CA ALA A 100 0.30 14.58 -4.18
C ALA A 100 0.55 14.05 -5.61
N ILE A 101 1.67 14.43 -6.23
CA ILE A 101 2.06 13.99 -7.58
C ILE A 101 3.48 13.44 -7.54
N ARG A 102 3.65 12.23 -8.07
CA ARG A 102 4.91 11.50 -8.15
C ARG A 102 5.28 11.25 -9.59
N GLN A 103 6.51 11.57 -9.99
CA GLN A 103 7.02 11.18 -11.30
C GLN A 103 7.68 9.81 -11.21
N VAL A 104 7.31 8.89 -12.09
CA VAL A 104 7.94 7.57 -12.17
C VAL A 104 9.35 7.73 -12.79
N PRO A 105 10.40 7.32 -12.07
CA PRO A 105 11.79 7.46 -12.51
C PRO A 105 12.02 6.93 -13.92
N GLY A 106 12.79 7.67 -14.72
CA GLY A 106 13.12 7.26 -16.10
C GLY A 106 11.96 7.35 -17.10
N THR A 107 10.80 7.90 -16.72
CA THR A 107 9.63 8.01 -17.60
C THR A 107 8.97 9.40 -17.51
N PRO A 108 8.15 9.79 -18.49
CA PRO A 108 7.31 11.00 -18.39
C PRO A 108 6.05 10.77 -17.53
N VAL A 109 5.83 9.56 -17.01
CA VAL A 109 4.61 9.19 -16.30
C VAL A 109 4.55 9.88 -14.94
N LYS A 110 3.43 10.54 -14.67
CA LYS A 110 3.08 11.07 -13.34
C LYS A 110 1.91 10.27 -12.76
N VAL A 111 2.00 10.01 -11.46
CA VAL A 111 1.00 9.29 -10.66
C VAL A 111 0.48 10.27 -9.60
N ARG A 112 -0.84 10.50 -9.59
CA ARG A 112 -1.51 11.17 -8.47
C ARG A 112 -1.61 10.17 -7.32
N THR A 113 -1.10 10.52 -6.15
CA THR A 113 -1.08 9.62 -4.99
C THR A 113 -2.40 9.71 -4.25
N ASP A 114 -3.37 8.90 -4.67
CA ASP A 114 -4.67 8.82 -3.98
C ASP A 114 -4.56 7.93 -2.74
N LEU A 115 -3.83 6.83 -2.87
CA LEU A 115 -3.64 5.82 -1.84
C LEU A 115 -2.16 5.47 -1.67
N SER A 116 -1.74 5.35 -0.41
CA SER A 116 -0.45 4.83 0.01
C SER A 116 -0.62 3.41 0.52
N MET A 117 0.38 2.57 0.27
CA MET A 117 0.35 1.15 0.64
C MET A 117 1.65 0.77 1.32
N THR A 118 1.56 -0.14 2.29
CA THR A 118 2.72 -0.77 2.92
C THR A 118 2.48 -2.27 3.06
N LEU A 119 3.30 -3.07 2.39
CA LEU A 119 3.34 -4.53 2.51
C LEU A 119 4.48 -4.94 3.44
N PHE A 120 4.19 -5.77 4.43
CA PHE A 120 5.14 -6.17 5.47
C PHE A 120 5.86 -7.46 5.09
N PHE A 121 7.19 -7.53 5.30
CA PHE A 121 8.01 -8.75 5.12
C PHE A 121 8.66 -9.25 6.41
N SER A 122 8.63 -8.45 7.47
CA SER A 122 9.01 -8.86 8.83
C SER A 122 7.76 -9.16 9.65
N GLU A 123 7.81 -10.20 10.47
CA GLU A 123 6.74 -10.44 11.45
C GLU A 123 6.81 -9.37 12.57
N PRO A 124 5.67 -9.00 13.16
CA PRO A 124 5.62 -7.94 14.16
C PRO A 124 6.44 -8.26 15.42
N GLU A 125 6.69 -9.53 15.73
CA GLU A 125 7.51 -9.99 16.85
C GLU A 125 9.02 -9.95 16.56
N GLU A 126 9.44 -9.80 15.29
CA GLU A 126 10.86 -9.80 14.91
C GLU A 126 11.57 -8.47 15.16
N TYR A 127 10.83 -7.43 15.53
CA TYR A 127 11.38 -6.09 15.77
C TYR A 127 10.60 -5.34 16.85
N GLU A 128 11.27 -4.46 17.57
CA GLU A 128 10.67 -3.57 18.57
C GLU A 128 10.50 -2.16 17.99
N GLY A 129 9.35 -1.52 18.23
CA GLY A 129 8.95 -0.28 17.58
C GLY A 129 8.56 -0.49 16.11
N GLY A 130 8.85 0.49 15.24
CA GLY A 130 8.58 0.42 13.79
C GLY A 130 7.10 0.40 13.42
N GLU A 131 6.22 0.85 14.32
CA GLU A 131 4.82 1.05 14.02
C GLU A 131 4.64 2.15 12.98
N LEU A 132 3.81 1.87 11.96
CA LEU A 132 3.31 2.90 11.06
C LEU A 132 2.13 3.59 11.74
N VAL A 133 2.34 4.82 12.19
CA VAL A 133 1.29 5.64 12.81
C VAL A 133 0.68 6.52 11.73
N ILE A 134 -0.63 6.39 11.51
CA ILE A 134 -1.39 7.15 10.51
C ILE A 134 -2.43 7.98 11.25
N GLU A 135 -2.40 9.28 11.04
CA GLU A 135 -3.35 10.24 11.60
C GLU A 135 -4.46 10.53 10.58
N ASP A 136 -5.69 10.49 11.08
CA ASP A 136 -6.90 10.90 10.36
C ASP A 136 -7.71 11.91 11.20
N THR A 137 -8.90 12.27 10.73
CA THR A 137 -9.78 13.23 11.42
C THR A 137 -10.26 12.74 12.79
N TYR A 138 -10.20 11.44 13.06
CA TYR A 138 -10.73 10.80 14.26
C TYR A 138 -9.63 10.34 15.24
N GLY A 139 -8.36 10.39 14.85
CA GLY A 139 -7.24 10.14 15.74
C GLY A 139 -6.03 9.54 15.02
N ALA A 140 -5.18 8.86 15.80
CA ALA A 140 -3.99 8.19 15.30
C ALA A 140 -4.17 6.66 15.39
N HIS A 141 -3.88 5.97 14.30
CA HIS A 141 -3.93 4.51 14.19
C HIS A 141 -2.52 3.96 14.08
N SER A 142 -2.18 3.01 14.95
CA SER A 142 -0.88 2.34 14.94
C SER A 142 -0.97 1.01 14.20
N VAL A 143 -0.15 0.82 13.18
CA VAL A 143 -0.19 -0.33 12.28
C VAL A 143 1.13 -1.10 12.31
N LYS A 144 1.04 -2.38 12.68
CA LYS A 144 2.12 -3.37 12.66
C LYS A 144 1.51 -4.73 12.31
N LEU A 145 1.61 -5.15 11.05
CA LEU A 145 0.88 -6.32 10.55
C LEU A 145 1.80 -7.53 10.39
N ALA A 146 1.19 -8.72 10.27
CA ALA A 146 1.90 -9.96 9.97
C ALA A 146 2.59 -9.87 8.61
N ALA A 147 3.71 -10.57 8.45
CA ALA A 147 4.42 -10.60 7.18
C ALA A 147 3.53 -11.22 6.08
N GLY A 148 3.46 -10.55 4.93
CA GLY A 148 2.54 -10.87 3.83
C GLY A 148 1.23 -10.10 3.85
N ASP A 149 0.89 -9.44 4.96
CA ASP A 149 -0.25 -8.53 5.03
C ASP A 149 0.16 -7.14 4.52
N MET A 150 -0.81 -6.41 3.96
CA MET A 150 -0.65 -5.04 3.50
C MET A 150 -1.64 -4.12 4.21
N VAL A 151 -1.25 -2.87 4.44
CA VAL A 151 -2.18 -1.77 4.78
C VAL A 151 -2.29 -0.82 3.60
N LEU A 152 -3.50 -0.32 3.36
CA LEU A 152 -3.86 0.67 2.35
C LEU A 152 -4.54 1.84 3.05
N TYR A 153 -4.10 3.07 2.78
CA TYR A 153 -4.59 4.27 3.45
C TYR A 153 -4.49 5.51 2.54
N PRO A 154 -5.21 6.61 2.83
CA PRO A 154 -5.14 7.83 2.02
C PRO A 154 -3.74 8.46 2.10
N SER A 155 -3.15 8.83 0.96
CA SER A 155 -1.85 9.51 0.94
C SER A 155 -1.88 10.91 1.57
N THR A 156 -3.09 11.45 1.78
CA THR A 156 -3.33 12.73 2.46
C THR A 156 -3.13 12.66 3.97
N SER A 157 -3.08 11.46 4.56
CA SER A 157 -2.90 11.29 6.00
C SER A 157 -1.49 11.67 6.44
N LEU A 158 -1.39 12.44 7.53
CA LEU A 158 -0.13 12.58 8.24
C LEU A 158 0.27 11.22 8.79
N HIS A 159 1.53 10.84 8.61
CA HIS A 159 2.00 9.55 9.10
C HIS A 159 3.49 9.55 9.42
N LYS A 160 3.90 8.59 10.24
CA LYS A 160 5.28 8.36 10.65
C LYS A 160 5.55 6.87 10.85
N VAL A 161 6.82 6.50 10.80
CA VAL A 161 7.31 5.19 11.27
C VAL A 161 8.10 5.43 12.55
N THR A 162 7.65 4.86 13.66
CA THR A 162 8.35 4.96 14.95
C THR A 162 9.73 4.29 14.88
N PRO A 163 10.68 4.67 15.75
CA PRO A 163 12.02 4.08 15.74
C PRO A 163 12.00 2.56 15.90
N VAL A 164 12.77 1.86 15.08
CA VAL A 164 13.03 0.42 15.28
C VAL A 164 14.24 0.24 16.17
N THR A 165 14.02 -0.05 17.46
CA THR A 165 15.09 -0.13 18.48
C THR A 165 15.80 -1.47 18.48
N ARG A 166 15.12 -2.54 18.08
CA ARG A 166 15.66 -3.90 17.99
C ARG A 166 15.12 -4.62 16.76
N GLY A 167 15.93 -5.51 16.19
CA GLY A 167 15.55 -6.26 14.99
C GLY A 167 15.56 -5.41 13.73
N ARG A 168 14.84 -5.87 12.70
CA ARG A 168 14.71 -5.13 11.44
C ARG A 168 13.29 -5.23 10.88
N ARG A 169 12.75 -4.07 10.48
CA ARG A 169 11.47 -3.97 9.79
C ARG A 169 11.74 -3.86 8.29
N LEU A 170 11.42 -4.92 7.56
CA LEU A 170 11.46 -4.97 6.10
C LEU A 170 10.04 -4.75 5.55
N ALA A 171 9.88 -3.80 4.64
CA ALA A 171 8.59 -3.55 4.00
C ALA A 171 8.76 -3.07 2.55
N SER A 172 7.69 -3.25 1.76
CA SER A 172 7.50 -2.51 0.52
C SER A 172 6.52 -1.36 0.77
N PHE A 173 6.76 -0.22 0.12
CA PHE A 173 5.90 0.95 0.19
C PHE A 173 5.78 1.60 -1.18
N PHE A 174 4.56 1.99 -1.55
CA PHE A 174 4.25 2.54 -2.86
C PHE A 174 2.89 3.25 -2.88
N TRP A 175 2.57 3.84 -4.03
CA TRP A 175 1.41 4.69 -4.22
C TRP A 175 0.57 4.22 -5.39
N LEU A 176 -0.71 4.56 -5.33
CA LEU A 176 -1.68 4.27 -6.37
C LEU A 176 -2.43 5.54 -6.74
N GLN A 177 -2.57 5.76 -8.05
CA GLN A 177 -3.64 6.55 -8.61
C GLN A 177 -4.85 5.65 -8.84
N SER A 178 -5.95 5.96 -8.17
CA SER A 178 -7.24 5.30 -8.34
C SER A 178 -7.97 5.86 -9.57
N MET A 179 -8.79 5.04 -10.22
CA MET A 179 -9.77 5.50 -11.19
C MET A 179 -10.72 6.53 -10.56
N VAL A 180 -11.05 6.37 -9.28
CA VAL A 180 -11.91 7.28 -8.51
C VAL A 180 -11.07 8.07 -7.52
N ALA A 181 -10.92 9.38 -7.77
CA ALA A 181 -10.04 10.26 -6.97
C ALA A 181 -10.55 10.46 -5.53
N SER A 182 -11.84 10.78 -5.35
CA SER A 182 -12.43 11.04 -4.03
C SER A 182 -12.45 9.78 -3.16
N ASP A 183 -11.93 9.91 -1.94
CA ASP A 183 -11.93 8.83 -0.95
C ASP A 183 -13.34 8.45 -0.52
N GLU A 184 -14.25 9.41 -0.40
CA GLU A 184 -15.64 9.19 -0.05
C GLU A 184 -16.36 8.38 -1.13
N LYS A 185 -16.24 8.79 -2.39
CA LYS A 185 -16.86 8.08 -3.54
C LYS A 185 -16.30 6.65 -3.68
N ARG A 186 -15.00 6.49 -3.49
CA ARG A 186 -14.34 5.18 -3.53
C ARG A 186 -14.80 4.29 -2.38
N SER A 187 -14.94 4.84 -1.18
CA SER A 187 -15.46 4.10 -0.01
C SER A 187 -16.92 3.65 -0.22
N LEU A 188 -17.78 4.51 -0.77
CA LEU A 188 -19.16 4.16 -1.11
C LEU A 188 -19.24 3.02 -2.14
N LEU A 189 -18.39 3.04 -3.18
CA LEU A 189 -18.31 1.95 -4.15
C LEU A 189 -17.83 0.65 -3.50
N PHE A 190 -16.83 0.73 -2.62
CA PHE A 190 -16.30 -0.42 -1.90
C PHE A 190 -17.37 -1.08 -1.01
N ASP A 191 -18.06 -0.30 -0.18
CA ASP A 191 -19.13 -0.80 0.70
C ASP A 191 -20.25 -1.48 -0.11
N MET A 192 -20.62 -0.87 -1.24
CA MET A 192 -21.63 -1.41 -2.15
C MET A 192 -21.20 -2.76 -2.75
N ASP A 193 -19.95 -2.87 -3.24
CA ASP A 193 -19.45 -4.13 -3.77
C ASP A 193 -19.37 -5.21 -2.68
N MET A 194 -18.85 -4.89 -1.50
CA MET A 194 -18.81 -5.85 -0.37
C MET A 194 -20.19 -6.36 0.00
N ALA A 195 -21.21 -5.48 0.03
CA ALA A 195 -22.58 -5.88 0.27
C ALA A 195 -23.12 -6.80 -0.84
N ILE A 196 -22.86 -6.49 -2.11
CA ILE A 196 -23.28 -7.33 -3.25
C ILE A 196 -22.62 -8.70 -3.20
N GLN A 197 -21.30 -8.77 -2.94
CA GLN A 197 -20.59 -10.05 -2.82
C GLN A 197 -21.11 -10.87 -1.64
N SER A 198 -21.38 -10.24 -0.51
CA SER A 198 -21.96 -10.90 0.67
C SER A 198 -23.33 -11.50 0.38
N LEU A 199 -24.21 -10.76 -0.31
CA LEU A 199 -25.53 -11.26 -0.72
C LEU A 199 -25.42 -12.46 -1.67
N ARG A 200 -24.50 -12.43 -2.64
CA ARG A 200 -24.27 -13.55 -3.58
C ARG A 200 -23.78 -14.83 -2.91
N GLN A 201 -23.11 -14.73 -1.76
CA GLN A 201 -22.67 -15.91 -1.01
C GLN A 201 -23.80 -16.54 -0.20
N GLN A 202 -24.81 -15.76 0.20
CA GLN A 202 -25.89 -16.19 1.08
C GLN A 202 -27.15 -16.59 0.32
N LEU A 203 -27.39 -16.00 -0.85
CA LEU A 203 -28.60 -16.17 -1.63
C LEU A 203 -28.27 -16.74 -3.01
N ALA A 204 -29.23 -17.47 -3.59
CA ALA A 204 -29.18 -17.76 -5.01
C ALA A 204 -29.19 -16.45 -5.81
N ASP A 205 -28.48 -16.41 -6.94
CA ASP A 205 -28.40 -15.20 -7.75
C ASP A 205 -29.80 -14.76 -8.18
N SER A 206 -30.05 -13.45 -8.12
CA SER A 206 -31.38 -12.86 -8.26
C SER A 206 -31.37 -11.62 -9.14
N ARG A 207 -32.55 -11.24 -9.65
CA ARG A 207 -32.71 -10.04 -10.47
C ARG A 207 -32.27 -8.77 -9.72
N GLU A 208 -32.50 -8.72 -8.41
CA GLU A 208 -32.16 -7.60 -7.53
C GLU A 208 -30.63 -7.48 -7.36
N ILE A 209 -29.93 -8.61 -7.20
CA ILE A 209 -28.46 -8.62 -7.14
C ILE A 209 -27.86 -8.12 -8.46
N VAL A 210 -28.41 -8.54 -9.59
CA VAL A 210 -28.00 -8.04 -10.92
C VAL A 210 -28.28 -6.55 -11.05
N GLN A 211 -29.43 -6.06 -10.56
CA GLN A 211 -29.77 -4.65 -10.58
C GLN A 211 -28.78 -3.82 -9.73
N LEU A 212 -28.47 -4.25 -8.51
CA LEU A 212 -27.48 -3.60 -7.65
C LEU A 212 -26.09 -3.57 -8.31
N THR A 213 -25.68 -4.70 -8.91
CA THR A 213 -24.43 -4.78 -9.70
C THR A 213 -24.44 -3.76 -10.84
N GLY A 214 -25.56 -3.60 -11.54
CA GLY A 214 -25.74 -2.59 -12.58
C GLY A 214 -25.60 -1.15 -12.06
N VAL A 215 -26.18 -0.85 -10.89
CA VAL A 215 -26.03 0.46 -10.24
C VAL A 215 -24.57 0.73 -9.86
N TYR A 216 -23.87 -0.24 -9.26
CA TYR A 216 -22.43 -0.14 -8.97
C TYR A 216 -21.63 0.24 -10.21
N HIS A 217 -21.81 -0.49 -11.32
CA HIS A 217 -21.09 -0.21 -12.57
C HIS A 217 -21.44 1.15 -13.18
N ASN A 218 -22.68 1.61 -13.04
CA ASN A 218 -23.08 2.93 -13.51
C ASN A 218 -22.46 4.06 -12.68
N LEU A 219 -22.33 3.88 -11.36
CA LEU A 219 -21.62 4.83 -10.50
C LEU A 219 -20.12 4.86 -10.81
N LEU A 220 -19.51 3.68 -10.96
CA LEU A 220 -18.11 3.58 -11.37
C LEU A 220 -17.87 4.30 -12.70
N ARG A 221 -18.74 4.10 -13.71
CA ARG A 221 -18.62 4.78 -15.01
C ARG A 221 -18.77 6.30 -14.91
N GLN A 222 -19.56 6.80 -13.96
CA GLN A 222 -19.75 8.24 -13.73
C GLN A 222 -18.57 8.87 -12.99
N TRP A 223 -17.89 8.13 -12.12
CA TRP A 223 -16.86 8.68 -11.23
C TRP A 223 -15.43 8.34 -11.64
N ALA A 224 -15.24 7.36 -12.52
CA ALA A 224 -13.92 6.95 -12.99
C ALA A 224 -13.28 8.01 -13.90
N GLN A 225 -11.97 8.16 -13.75
CA GLN A 225 -11.04 8.85 -14.61
C GLN A 225 -10.06 7.80 -15.14
N THR A 226 -9.95 7.63 -16.45
CA THR A 226 -9.13 6.60 -17.11
C THR A 226 -8.13 7.20 -18.07
#